data_AF-A0A3D1G9D9-F1
#
_entry.id   AF-A0A3D1G9D9-F1
#
_cell.length_a   1.000
_cell.length_b   1.000
_cell.length_c   1.000
_cell.angle_alpha   90.00
_cell.angle_beta   90.00
_cell.angle_gamma   90.00
#
_symmetry.space_group_name_H-M   'P 1'
#
loop_
_entity.id
_entity.type
_entity.pdbx_description
1 polymer ?
#
loop_
_entity_poly.entity_id
_entity_poly.type
_entity_poly.pdbx_seq_one_letter_code
_entity_poly.pdbx_strand_id
1 'polypeptide(L)' 'DGDYPLHLNTAYSIELNSATYIEEWGKEIRIMLEEDAFFDESGVWYIDGRQREIMTIPRIPAEQ' A
#
# COMPACT_ATOMS: atom_id res chain seq x y z
N ASP A 1 16.94 -7.04 9.80
CA ASP A 1 16.10 -7.53 8.69
C ASP A 1 14.62 -7.28 8.96
N GLY A 2 14.23 -6.03 9.24
CA GLY A 2 12.84 -5.72 9.60
C GLY A 2 12.39 -6.25 10.97
N ASP A 3 13.33 -6.65 11.83
CA ASP A 3 13.09 -7.28 13.14
C ASP A 3 12.63 -6.29 14.23
N TYR A 4 11.64 -5.46 13.92
CA TYR A 4 11.01 -4.59 14.91
C TYR A 4 9.73 -5.27 15.42
N PRO A 5 9.54 -5.39 16.75
CA PRO A 5 8.36 -6.04 17.29
C PRO A 5 7.10 -5.22 16.99
N LEU A 6 6.03 -5.92 16.62
CA LEU A 6 4.70 -5.33 16.60
C LEU A 6 4.12 -5.33 18.03
N HIS A 7 3.35 -4.30 18.33
CA HIS A 7 2.70 -4.06 19.60
C HIS A 7 1.19 -4.11 19.41
N LEU A 8 0.50 -4.81 20.31
CA LEU A 8 -0.95 -4.87 20.29
C LEU A 8 -1.58 -3.49 20.51
N ASN A 9 -2.79 -3.32 19.98
CA ASN A 9 -3.58 -2.09 20.02
C ASN A 9 -2.83 -0.89 19.45
N THR A 10 -2.07 -1.10 18.36
CA THR A 10 -1.24 -0.08 17.72
C THR A 10 -1.57 0.03 16.24
N ALA A 11 -1.72 1.26 15.75
CA ALA A 11 -1.82 1.55 14.33
C ALA A 11 -0.40 1.65 13.73
N TYR A 12 -0.22 1.01 12.57
CA TYR A 12 1.02 1.01 11.81
C TYR A 12 0.75 1.51 10.39
N SER A 13 1.58 2.43 9.91
CA SER A 13 1.62 2.81 8.51
C SER A 13 2.49 1.85 7.72
N ILE A 14 1.95 1.32 6.63
CA ILE A 14 2.61 0.40 5.71
C ILE A 14 2.93 1.19 4.45
N GLU A 15 4.18 1.64 4.33
CA GLU A 15 4.65 2.46 3.22
C GLU A 15 5.59 1.66 2.32
N LEU A 16 5.11 1.32 1.13
CA LEU A 16 5.87 0.58 0.14
C LEU A 16 6.14 1.45 -1.09
N ASN A 17 7.30 1.24 -1.69
CA ASN A 17 7.59 1.80 -3.00
C ASN A 17 8.31 0.78 -3.87
N SER A 18 8.07 0.87 -5.17
CA SER A 18 8.80 0.15 -6.21
C SER A 18 9.22 1.14 -7.28
N ALA A 19 10.49 1.12 -7.66
CA ALA A 19 11.06 1.98 -8.68
C ALA A 19 11.62 1.14 -9.83
N THR A 20 11.38 1.56 -11.07
CA THR A 20 11.89 0.91 -12.27
C THR A 20 12.19 1.95 -13.34
N TYR A 21 13.36 1.82 -13.98
CA TYR A 21 13.72 2.65 -15.12
C TYR A 21 13.05 2.13 -16.39
N ILE A 22 12.37 3.01 -17.12
CA ILE A 22 11.70 2.71 -18.39
C ILE A 22 12.50 3.38 -19.51
N GLU A 23 13.18 2.57 -20.34
CA GLU A 23 14.09 3.06 -21.37
C GLU A 23 13.38 3.94 -22.40
N GLU A 24 12.19 3.55 -22.85
CA GLU A 24 11.38 4.26 -23.84
C GLU A 24 10.96 5.66 -23.36
N TRP A 25 10.92 5.86 -22.04
CA TRP A 25 10.57 7.15 -21.42
C TRP A 25 11.80 7.92 -20.95
N GLY A 26 12.99 7.31 -21.03
CA GLY A 26 14.24 7.87 -20.52
C GLY A 26 14.13 8.29 -19.06
N LYS A 27 13.37 7.55 -18.24
CA LYS A 27 12.99 8.00 -16.90
C LYS A 27 12.77 6.84 -15.92
N GLU A 28 13.15 7.06 -14.67
CA GLU A 28 12.74 6.22 -13.55
C GLU A 28 11.31 6.55 -13.09
N ILE A 29 10.48 5.52 -13.03
CA ILE A 29 9.12 5.61 -12.53
C ILE A 29 9.06 4.91 -11.18
N ARG A 30 8.50 5.61 -10.19
CA ARG A 30 8.25 5.10 -8.85
C ARG A 30 6.75 5.01 -8.59
N ILE A 31 6.29 3.84 -8.19
CA ILE A 31 4.94 3.61 -7.67
C ILE A 31 5.06 3.51 -6.15
N MET A 32 4.21 4.24 -5.45
CA MET A 32 4.15 4.28 -3.99
C MET A 32 2.77 3.82 -3.55
N LEU A 33 2.72 3.09 -2.45
CA LEU A 33 1.50 2.66 -1.78
C LEU A 33 1.67 2.91 -0.29
N GLU A 34 0.67 3.53 0.31
CA GLU A 34 0.57 3.73 1.75
C GLU A 34 -0.78 3.17 2.20
N GLU A 35 -0.75 2.29 3.19
CA GLU A 35 -1.94 1.75 3.84
C GLU A 35 -1.75 1.79 5.36
N ASP A 36 -2.74 2.28 6.09
CA ASP A 36 -2.75 2.17 7.55
C ASP A 36 -3.50 0.92 7.99
N ALA A 37 -2.90 0.19 8.93
CA ALA A 37 -3.49 -1.00 9.52
C ALA A 37 -3.40 -0.96 11.05
N PHE A 38 -4.42 -1.47 11.72
CA PHE A 38 -4.41 -1.65 13.16
C PHE A 38 -4.08 -3.10 13.49
N PHE A 39 -3.19 -3.29 14.47
CA PHE A 39 -2.83 -4.62 14.99
C PHE A 39 -3.33 -4.78 16.43
N ASP A 40 -4.23 -5.73 16.65
CA ASP A 40 -4.79 -6.07 17.96
C ASP A 40 -4.89 -7.59 18.16
N GLU A 41 -5.55 -8.03 19.23
CA GLU A 41 -5.69 -9.46 19.56
C GLU A 41 -6.44 -10.28 18.49
N SER A 42 -7.22 -9.63 17.63
CA SER A 42 -7.92 -10.26 16.49
C SER A 42 -7.04 -10.40 15.24
N GLY A 43 -5.89 -9.72 15.19
CA GLY A 43 -4.97 -9.72 14.06
C GLY A 43 -4.80 -8.33 13.44
N VAL A 44 -4.54 -8.30 12.13
CA VAL A 44 -4.30 -7.06 11.37
C VAL A 44 -5.52 -6.75 10.51
N TRP A 45 -5.99 -5.50 10.56
CA TRP A 45 -7.07 -5.02 9.70
C TRP A 45 -6.77 -3.60 9.21
N TYR A 46 -7.19 -3.31 7.98
CA TYR A 46 -6.89 -2.06 7.27
C TYR A 46 -7.97 -1.02 7.57
N ILE A 47 -7.56 0.19 7.92
CA ILE A 47 -8.47 1.25 8.38
C ILE A 47 -9.45 1.66 7.28
N ASP A 48 -8.95 1.83 6.05
CA ASP A 48 -9.75 2.25 4.88
C ASP A 48 -10.01 1.09 3.89
N GLY A 49 -9.94 -0.15 4.38
CA GLY A 49 -9.90 -1.33 3.54
C GLY A 49 -8.55 -1.49 2.83
N ARG A 50 -8.39 -2.61 2.11
CA ARG A 50 -7.13 -2.97 1.45
C ARG A 50 -7.24 -2.79 -0.06
N GLN A 51 -6.40 -1.96 -0.66
CA GLN A 51 -6.26 -1.88 -2.11
C GLN A 51 -5.60 -3.17 -2.64
N ARG A 52 -6.30 -3.90 -3.51
CA ARG A 52 -5.82 -5.17 -4.09
C ARG A 52 -5.53 -5.10 -5.57
N GLU A 53 -5.88 -3.99 -6.22
CA GLU A 53 -5.77 -3.80 -7.66
C GLU A 53 -5.25 -2.39 -7.97
N ILE A 54 -4.68 -2.23 -9.16
CA ILE A 54 -4.20 -0.93 -9.64
C ILE A 54 -5.40 -0.10 -10.10
N MET A 55 -5.50 1.13 -9.61
CA MET A 55 -6.45 2.11 -10.13
C MET A 55 -5.91 2.73 -11.43
N THR A 56 -6.40 2.24 -12.57
CA THR A 56 -5.99 2.74 -13.90
C THR A 56 -6.56 4.13 -14.20
N ILE A 57 -5.93 4.83 -15.14
CA ILE A 57 -6.42 6.09 -15.72
C ILE A 57 -6.63 5.86 -17.23
N PRO A 58 -7.84 6.10 -17.79
CA PRO A 58 -9.04 6.56 -17.10
C PRO A 58 -9.61 5.48 -16.16
N ARG A 59 -10.26 5.92 -15.07
CA ARG A 59 -10.91 5.02 -14.13
C ARG A 59 -12.20 4.48 -14.74
N ILE A 60 -12.42 3.18 -14.64
CA ILE A 60 -13.75 2.60 -14.88
C ILE A 60 -14.62 3.00 -13.67
N PRO A 61 -15.77 3.67 -13.86
CA PRO A 61 -16.66 4.01 -12.76
C PRO A 61 -17.08 2.76 -12.00
N ALA A 62 -17.17 2.82 -10.67
CA ALA A 62 -17.83 1.76 -9.92
C ALA A 62 -19.29 1.67 -10.37
N GLU A 63 -19.77 0.48 -10.69
CA GLU A 63 -21.21 0.24 -10.82
C GLU A 63 -21.84 0.43 -9.44
N GLN A 64 -22.89 1.26 -9.36
CA GLN A 64 -23.66 1.50 -8.14
C GLN A 64 -24.64 0.37 -7.87
#